data_AF-H2A0I4-F1
#
_entry.id   AF-H2A0I4-F1
#
_cell.length_a   1.000
_cell.length_b   1.000
_cell.length_c   1.000
_cell.angle_alpha   90.00
_cell.angle_beta   90.00
_cell.angle_gamma   90.00
#
_symmetry.space_group_name_H-M   'P 1'
#
loop_
_entity.id
_entity.type
_entity.pdbx_description
1 polymer ?
#
loop_
_entity_poly.entity_id
_entity_poly.type
_entity_poly.pdbx_seq_one_letter_code
_entity_poly.pdbx_strand_id
1 'polypeptide(L)' 'RRNAKSLTYSQRRNLLQTALIMKSDNTTIKSIDDIKGKKIAAATGTANAQNVKKFGGETVSSTDFSTI' A
#
# COMPACT_ATOMS: atom_id res chain seq x y z
N ARG A 1 -10.79 17.86 24.64
CA ARG A 1 -10.01 18.72 23.71
C ARG A 1 -8.93 17.83 23.09
N ARG A 2 -8.91 17.63 21.76
CA ARG A 2 -7.95 16.72 21.09
C ARG A 2 -6.62 17.44 20.89
N ASN A 3 -5.54 16.85 21.38
CA ASN A 3 -4.18 17.35 21.21
C ASN A 3 -3.70 16.99 19.79
N ALA A 4 -3.52 17.99 18.92
CA ALA A 4 -2.88 17.79 17.62
C ALA A 4 -1.35 17.76 17.82
N LYS A 5 -0.71 16.61 17.53
CA LYS A 5 0.75 16.50 17.43
C LYS A 5 1.21 17.29 16.21
N SER A 6 2.06 18.31 16.40
CA SER A 6 2.75 18.95 15.27
C SER A 6 3.87 18.01 14.79
N LEU A 7 3.87 17.72 13.49
CA LEU A 7 4.92 16.96 12.84
C LEU A 7 5.75 17.93 11.99
N THR A 8 7.01 18.15 12.33
CA THR A 8 7.94 18.92 11.51
C THR A 8 8.49 18.02 10.40
N TYR A 9 8.20 18.34 9.15
CA TYR A 9 8.66 17.58 7.99
C TYR A 9 9.93 18.23 7.41
N SER A 10 11.06 17.52 7.39
CA SER A 10 12.28 17.98 6.71
C SER A 10 12.06 17.97 5.20
N GLN A 11 12.72 18.86 4.45
CA GLN A 11 12.69 18.87 2.97
C GLN A 11 12.93 17.44 2.42
N ARG A 12 12.03 16.97 1.54
CA ARG A 12 12.02 15.58 1.02
C ARG A 12 13.36 15.25 0.37
N ARG A 13 14.09 14.28 0.91
CA ARG A 13 15.37 13.83 0.34
C ARG A 13 15.27 12.58 -0.55
N ASN A 14 14.16 11.85 -0.53
CA ASN A 14 13.93 10.65 -1.36
C ASN A 14 12.49 10.59 -1.89
N LEU A 15 12.31 10.26 -3.16
CA LEU A 15 11.02 9.93 -3.77
C LEU A 15 10.80 8.42 -3.65
N LEU A 16 9.80 7.99 -2.88
CA LEU A 16 9.38 6.59 -2.81
C LEU A 16 8.30 6.34 -3.87
N GLN A 17 8.49 5.29 -4.68
CA GLN A 17 7.49 4.83 -5.65
C GLN A 17 6.77 3.58 -5.11
N THR A 18 5.47 3.49 -5.36
CA THR A 18 4.68 2.29 -5.09
C THR A 18 4.70 1.40 -6.32
N ALA A 19 4.86 0.09 -6.12
CA ALA A 19 4.78 -0.91 -7.17
C ALA A 19 3.82 -2.04 -6.78
N LEU A 20 3.20 -2.67 -7.78
CA LEU A 20 2.43 -3.89 -7.62
C LEU A 20 3.32 -5.07 -8.04
N ILE A 21 3.58 -5.97 -7.10
CA ILE A 21 4.44 -7.14 -7.31
C ILE A 21 3.55 -8.37 -7.45
N MET A 22 3.86 -9.21 -8.43
CA MET A 22 3.06 -10.37 -8.81
C MET A 22 3.97 -11.58 -9.05
N LYS A 23 3.38 -12.78 -9.08
CA LYS A 23 4.07 -13.96 -9.61
C LYS A 23 4.46 -13.70 -11.07
N SER A 24 5.62 -14.20 -11.49
CA SER A 24 6.15 -14.00 -12.84
C SER A 24 5.26 -14.58 -13.94
N ASP A 25 4.45 -15.59 -13.61
CA ASP A 25 3.51 -16.26 -14.51
C ASP A 25 2.11 -15.61 -14.53
N ASN A 26 1.89 -14.51 -13.81
CA ASN A 26 0.57 -13.87 -13.77
C ASN A 26 0.24 -13.17 -15.10
N THR A 27 -0.85 -13.60 -15.72
CA THR A 27 -1.38 -13.01 -16.96
C THR A 27 -2.66 -12.21 -16.77
N THR A 28 -3.20 -12.18 -15.54
CA THR A 28 -4.56 -11.68 -15.25
C THR A 28 -4.63 -10.28 -14.66
N ILE A 29 -3.51 -9.76 -14.14
CA ILE A 29 -3.43 -8.42 -13.55
C ILE A 29 -2.43 -7.65 -14.41
N LYS A 30 -2.93 -6.69 -15.18
CA LYS A 30 -2.14 -5.91 -16.15
C LYS A 30 -2.15 -4.42 -15.81
N SER A 31 -3.09 -4.01 -14.99
CA SER A 31 -3.30 -2.65 -14.54
C SER A 31 -3.69 -2.64 -13.06
N ILE A 32 -3.72 -1.45 -12.46
CA ILE A 32 -4.13 -1.30 -11.07
C ILE A 32 -5.62 -1.62 -10.87
N ASP A 33 -6.46 -1.37 -11.87
CA ASP A 33 -7.91 -1.59 -11.77
C ASP A 33 -8.26 -3.08 -11.66
N ASP A 34 -7.38 -3.95 -12.17
CA ASP A 34 -7.54 -5.39 -12.10
C ASP A 34 -7.45 -5.94 -10.68
N ILE A 35 -7.03 -5.15 -9.67
CA ILE A 35 -6.97 -5.60 -8.27
C ILE A 35 -8.34 -5.59 -7.57
N LYS A 36 -9.38 -5.02 -8.20
CA LYS A 36 -10.71 -4.92 -7.60
C LYS A 36 -11.25 -6.30 -7.20
N GLY A 37 -11.64 -6.44 -5.93
CA GLY A 37 -12.11 -7.71 -5.35
C GLY A 37 -11.02 -8.77 -5.17
N LYS A 38 -9.75 -8.49 -5.48
CA LYS A 38 -8.63 -9.41 -5.24
C LYS A 38 -8.02 -9.18 -3.86
N LYS A 39 -7.49 -10.25 -3.27
CA LYS A 39 -6.71 -10.21 -2.04
C LYS A 39 -5.27 -9.77 -2.35
N ILE A 40 -4.82 -8.68 -1.73
CA ILE A 40 -3.50 -8.10 -1.93
C ILE A 40 -2.77 -8.03 -0.59
N ALA A 41 -1.56 -8.56 -0.54
CA ALA A 41 -0.72 -8.51 0.65
C ALA A 41 -0.16 -7.09 0.85
N ALA A 42 -0.41 -6.50 2.02
CA ALA A 42 0.21 -5.26 2.47
C ALA A 42 0.12 -5.16 3.99
N ALA A 43 1.09 -4.53 4.67
CA ALA A 43 1.00 -4.39 6.12
C ALA A 43 -0.08 -3.37 6.53
N THR A 44 -0.82 -3.71 7.58
CA THR A 44 -1.85 -2.84 8.16
C THR A 44 -1.26 -1.49 8.58
N GLY A 45 -1.97 -0.40 8.27
CA GLY A 45 -1.53 0.96 8.62
C GLY A 45 -0.55 1.61 7.64
N THR A 46 -0.05 0.89 6.64
CA THR A 46 0.84 1.44 5.61
C THR A 46 0.09 2.20 4.51
N ALA A 47 0.81 3.05 3.77
CA ALA A 47 0.28 3.71 2.58
C ALA A 47 -0.18 2.70 1.50
N ASN A 48 0.49 1.55 1.38
CA ASN A 48 0.12 0.52 0.42
C ASN A 48 -1.21 -0.15 0.79
N ALA A 49 -1.49 -0.40 2.07
CA ALA A 49 -2.80 -0.89 2.50
C ALA A 49 -3.93 0.11 2.19
N GLN A 50 -3.66 1.42 2.27
CA GLN A 50 -4.62 2.45 1.85
C GLN A 50 -4.83 2.44 0.33
N ASN A 51 -3.78 2.25 -0.46
CA ASN A 51 -3.89 2.13 -1.90
C ASN A 51 -4.71 0.90 -2.32
N VAL A 52 -4.51 -0.26 -1.68
CA VAL A 52 -5.32 -1.47 -1.94
C VAL A 52 -6.82 -1.16 -1.77
N LYS A 53 -7.20 -0.53 -0.66
CA LYS A 53 -8.59 -0.11 -0.41
C LYS A 53 -9.09 0.90 -1.44
N LYS A 54 -8.27 1.91 -1.76
CA LYS A 54 -8.59 2.96 -2.75
C LYS A 54 -8.93 2.37 -4.12
N PHE A 55 -8.24 1.31 -4.54
CA PHE A 55 -8.45 0.63 -5.82
C PHE A 55 -9.39 -0.60 -5.71
N GLY A 56 -10.10 -0.75 -4.58
CA GLY A 56 -11.16 -1.74 -4.42
C GLY A 56 -10.66 -3.18 -4.19
N GLY A 57 -9.38 -3.37 -3.87
CA GLY A 57 -8.85 -4.65 -3.42
C GLY A 57 -9.08 -4.90 -1.93
N GLU A 58 -8.88 -6.14 -1.50
CA GLU A 58 -8.96 -6.57 -0.12
C GLU A 58 -7.54 -6.72 0.45
N THR A 59 -7.22 -5.98 1.51
CA THR A 59 -5.91 -6.12 2.16
C THR A 59 -5.85 -7.41 2.97
N VAL A 60 -4.85 -8.25 2.70
CA VAL A 60 -4.41 -9.33 3.60
C VAL A 60 -3.15 -8.85 4.30
N SER A 61 -3.20 -8.71 5.63
CA SER A 61 -2.06 -8.19 6.38
C SER A 61 -0.90 -9.20 6.37
N SER A 62 0.30 -8.74 6.03
CA SER A 62 1.56 -9.50 6.15
C SER A 62 2.63 -8.65 6.82
N THR A 63 3.42 -9.26 7.69
CA THR A 63 4.55 -8.64 8.40
C THR A 63 5.74 -8.35 7.49
N ASP A 64 5.86 -9.05 6.35
CA ASP A 64 6.97 -8.86 5.39
C ASP A 64 6.94 -7.48 4.74
N PHE A 65 5.77 -6.84 4.73
CA PHE A 65 5.55 -5.49 4.19
C PHE A 65 5.45 -4.43 5.29
N SER A 66 5.82 -4.78 6.52
CA SER A 66 5.72 -3.87 7.65
C SER A 66 6.86 -2.86 7.66
N THR A 67 6.60 -1.69 8.23
CA THR A 67 7.57 -0.59 8.35
C THR A 67 8.11 -0.42 9.77
N ILE A 68 7.93 -1.44 10.63
CA ILE A 68 8.47 -1.50 12.00
C ILE A 68 9.94 -1.92 11.96
#